data_AF-A0A817W557-F1
#
_entry.id   AF-A0A817W557-F1
#
_cell.length_a   1.000
_cell.length_b   1.000
_cell.length_c   1.000
_cell.angle_alpha   90.00
_cell.angle_beta   90.00
_cell.angle_gamma   90.00
#
_symmetry.space_group_name_H-M   'P 1'
#
loop_
_entity.id
_entity.type
_entity.pdbx_description
1 polymer ?
#
loop_
_entity_poly.entity_id
_entity_poly.type
_entity_poly.pdbx_seq_one_letter_code
_entity_poly.pdbx_strand_id
1 'polypeptide(L)'
;MRTNNTRLILIFRFFIIDIYQELKKQCDEPIISENQDDGFPTYYVYRAQIMSKDELDRLRKSLGQIISMKSFLSTSLNRQFALFFLGEVDEGNQSSLVPTLIQVDLDRDDICLDYNRPFANITAHSCFGEAEEEVLFMSGSCFRVVEIRRSDKGIWYVSLAKLKLFDGPLDYHSNYGKLYHYMKDDFLHPLLNLQSDVGLLLFQSGNFDLLHQIS
;
A
#
# COMPACT_ATOMS: atom_id res chain seq x y z
N MET A 1 8.70 2.22 -11.43
CA MET A 1 7.30 2.66 -11.30
C MET A 1 6.43 1.55 -11.85
N ARG A 2 5.72 0.82 -10.99
CA ARG A 2 4.78 -0.23 -11.44
C ARG A 2 3.64 0.43 -12.24
N THR A 3 3.26 -0.18 -13.35
CA THR A 3 2.37 0.35 -14.40
C THR A 3 1.02 0.81 -13.83
N ASN A 4 0.58 2.03 -14.18
CA ASN A 4 -0.71 2.59 -13.77
C ASN A 4 -1.81 2.12 -14.74
N ASN A 5 -2.26 0.87 -14.60
CA ASN A 5 -3.30 0.31 -15.46
C ASN A 5 -4.67 0.41 -14.80
N THR A 6 -5.37 1.52 -15.05
CA THR A 6 -6.70 1.81 -14.51
C THR A 6 -7.73 0.71 -14.84
N ARG A 7 -7.58 0.01 -15.97
CA ARG A 7 -8.48 -1.10 -16.34
C ARG A 7 -8.33 -2.29 -15.40
N LEU A 8 -7.11 -2.59 -14.95
CA LEU A 8 -6.88 -3.67 -13.99
C LEU A 8 -7.52 -3.36 -12.64
N ILE A 9 -7.47 -2.09 -12.21
CA ILE A 9 -8.15 -1.67 -10.96
C ILE A 9 -9.66 -1.92 -11.07
N LEU A 10 -10.27 -1.61 -12.23
CA LEU A 10 -11.69 -1.90 -12.46
C LEU A 10 -12.00 -3.40 -12.45
N ILE A 11 -11.13 -4.23 -13.02
CA ILE A 11 -11.32 -5.69 -13.05
C ILE A 11 -11.19 -6.27 -11.64
N PHE A 12 -10.18 -5.84 -10.88
CA PHE A 12 -9.91 -6.33 -9.52
C PHE A 12 -10.66 -5.59 -8.41
N ARG A 13 -11.59 -4.68 -8.75
CA ARG A 13 -12.30 -3.84 -7.77
C ARG A 13 -12.95 -4.63 -6.62
N PHE A 14 -13.56 -5.79 -6.91
CA PHE A 14 -14.24 -6.58 -5.88
C PHE A 14 -13.22 -7.20 -4.95
N PHE A 15 -12.15 -7.75 -5.51
CA PHE A 15 -11.03 -8.24 -4.74
C PHE A 15 -10.37 -7.14 -3.87
N ILE A 16 -10.24 -5.92 -4.40
CA ILE A 16 -9.74 -4.76 -3.65
C ILE A 16 -10.68 -4.39 -2.51
N ILE A 17 -12.00 -4.43 -2.75
CA ILE A 17 -13.03 -4.19 -1.71
C ILE A 17 -12.98 -5.28 -0.64
N ASP A 18 -12.81 -6.55 -1.03
CA ASP A 18 -12.73 -7.67 -0.10
C ASP A 18 -11.49 -7.54 0.80
N ILE A 19 -10.32 -7.23 0.22
CA ILE A 19 -9.11 -6.94 1.02
C ILE A 19 -9.36 -5.77 1.96
N TYR A 20 -9.96 -4.68 1.47
CA TYR A 20 -10.27 -3.53 2.31
C TYR A 20 -11.14 -3.92 3.51
N GLN A 21 -12.20 -4.69 3.27
CA GLN A 21 -13.10 -5.14 4.33
C GLN A 21 -12.37 -6.03 5.34
N GLU A 22 -11.49 -6.92 4.87
CA GLU A 22 -10.75 -7.82 5.76
C GLU A 22 -9.73 -7.06 6.62
N LEU A 23 -8.94 -6.18 6.00
CA LEU A 23 -8.03 -5.30 6.73
C LEU A 23 -8.78 -4.45 7.75
N LYS A 24 -9.97 -3.95 7.41
CA LYS A 24 -10.78 -3.16 8.33
C LYS A 24 -11.26 -3.95 9.55
N LYS A 25 -11.64 -5.22 9.39
CA LYS A 25 -12.05 -6.07 10.51
C LYS A 25 -10.91 -6.33 11.48
N GLN A 26 -9.71 -6.52 10.95
CA GLN A 26 -8.51 -6.89 11.72
C GLN A 26 -7.76 -5.67 12.27
N CYS A 27 -8.11 -4.45 11.87
CA CYS A 27 -7.33 -3.27 12.25
C CYS A 27 -7.51 -2.81 13.71
N ASP A 28 -8.54 -3.32 14.38
CA ASP A 28 -8.71 -3.11 15.82
C ASP A 28 -7.87 -4.08 16.67
N GLU A 29 -7.25 -5.08 16.02
CA GLU A 29 -6.36 -6.02 16.70
C GLU A 29 -4.97 -5.39 16.89
N PRO A 30 -4.38 -5.49 18.09
CA PRO A 30 -3.05 -4.99 18.34
C PRO A 30 -2.03 -5.73 17.47
N ILE A 31 -1.12 -4.98 16.86
CA ILE A 31 0.01 -5.55 16.14
C ILE A 31 1.00 -6.07 17.18
N ILE A 32 0.99 -7.38 17.41
CA ILE A 32 1.93 -8.07 18.29
C ILE A 32 2.98 -8.76 17.43
N SER A 33 4.25 -8.68 17.84
CA SER A 33 5.34 -9.45 17.24
C SER A 33 6.19 -10.04 18.35
N GLU A 34 6.53 -11.32 18.25
CA GLU A 34 7.48 -11.97 19.17
C GLU A 34 8.91 -11.44 18.99
N ASN A 35 9.18 -10.81 17.84
CA ASN A 35 10.50 -10.31 17.45
C ASN A 35 10.75 -8.85 17.85
N GLN A 36 9.81 -8.19 18.53
CA GLN A 36 9.92 -6.79 18.94
C GLN A 36 9.62 -6.63 20.43
N ASP A 37 10.27 -5.66 21.06
CA ASP A 37 10.16 -5.45 22.51
C ASP A 37 8.83 -4.77 22.88
N ASP A 38 8.03 -5.50 23.66
CA ASP A 38 6.73 -5.09 24.19
C ASP A 38 6.78 -3.86 25.13
N GLY A 39 7.95 -3.33 25.46
CA GLY A 39 8.12 -2.11 26.26
C GLY A 39 8.18 -0.76 25.52
N PHE A 40 8.33 -0.73 24.19
CA PHE A 40 8.55 0.52 23.42
C PHE A 40 7.29 1.06 22.71
N PRO A 41 7.08 2.39 22.63
CA PRO A 41 5.85 2.99 22.12
C PRO A 41 5.63 2.87 20.59
N THR A 42 6.56 2.27 19.85
CA THR A 42 6.57 2.24 18.39
C THR A 42 6.92 0.84 17.90
N TYR A 43 6.19 0.35 16.90
CA TYR A 43 6.51 -0.86 16.14
C TYR A 43 7.16 -0.50 14.80
N TYR A 44 8.00 -1.40 14.31
CA TYR A 44 8.63 -1.24 13.00
C TYR A 44 8.19 -2.36 12.06
N VAL A 45 7.80 -2.01 10.85
CA VAL A 45 7.56 -2.99 9.80
C VAL A 45 8.46 -2.72 8.60
N TYR A 46 8.93 -3.80 7.99
CA TYR A 46 10.03 -3.78 7.05
C TYR A 46 9.62 -4.30 5.68
N ARG A 47 10.10 -3.65 4.63
CA ARG A 47 9.94 -4.11 3.25
C ARG A 47 11.27 -3.99 2.51
N ALA A 48 11.81 -5.12 2.07
CA ALA A 48 12.90 -5.12 1.12
C ALA A 48 12.38 -4.96 -0.30
N GLN A 49 13.12 -4.21 -1.11
CA GLN A 49 12.91 -4.15 -2.55
C GLN A 49 14.17 -3.70 -3.28
N ILE A 50 14.26 -4.10 -4.54
CA ILE A 50 15.20 -3.51 -5.49
C ILE A 50 14.49 -2.32 -6.15
N MET A 51 15.13 -1.16 -6.15
CA MET A 51 14.61 0.05 -6.81
C MET A 51 15.66 0.66 -7.73
N SER A 52 15.26 1.47 -8.70
CA SER A 52 16.25 2.18 -9.50
C SER A 52 16.89 3.35 -8.74
N LYS A 53 18.10 3.76 -9.14
CA LYS A 53 18.79 4.96 -8.65
C LYS A 53 17.91 6.20 -8.85
N ASP A 54 17.22 6.29 -9.98
CA ASP A 54 16.28 7.38 -10.24
C ASP A 54 15.09 7.37 -9.28
N GLU A 55 14.53 6.19 -8.96
CA GLU A 55 13.47 6.09 -7.96
C GLU A 55 13.97 6.49 -6.57
N LEU A 56 15.17 6.04 -6.19
CA LEU A 56 15.79 6.42 -4.93
C LEU A 56 16.08 7.93 -4.87
N ASP A 57 16.58 8.53 -5.96
CA ASP A 57 16.87 9.96 -6.01
C ASP A 57 15.60 10.81 -5.96
N ARG A 58 14.50 10.34 -6.56
CA ARG A 58 13.18 10.96 -6.36
C ARG A 58 12.75 10.87 -4.89
N LEU A 59 12.98 9.73 -4.25
CA LEU A 59 12.64 9.54 -2.83
C LEU A 59 13.49 10.44 -1.91
N ARG A 60 14.78 10.62 -2.22
CA ARG A 60 15.65 11.58 -1.52
C ARG A 60 15.19 13.02 -1.65
N LYS A 61 14.72 13.41 -2.84
CA LYS A 61 14.14 14.75 -3.05
C LYS A 61 12.84 14.96 -2.26
N SER A 62 12.17 13.87 -1.87
CA SER A 62 10.99 13.91 -1.00
C SER A 62 11.31 13.78 0.50
N LEU A 63 12.58 13.91 0.93
CA LEU A 63 12.92 13.92 2.36
C LEU A 63 12.13 15.01 3.10
N GLY A 64 11.48 14.64 4.20
CA GLY A 64 10.56 15.49 4.97
C GLY A 64 9.16 15.64 4.36
N GLN A 65 8.94 15.22 3.11
CA GLN A 65 7.65 15.31 2.42
C GLN A 65 6.78 14.07 2.68
N ILE A 66 5.50 14.20 2.30
CA ILE A 66 4.52 13.13 2.36
C ILE A 66 4.50 12.39 1.01
N ILE A 67 4.56 11.07 1.06
CA ILE A 67 4.38 10.17 -0.07
C ILE A 67 3.17 9.28 0.16
N SER A 68 2.55 8.83 -0.93
CA SER A 68 1.44 7.87 -0.90
C SER A 68 1.79 6.64 -1.73
N MET A 69 1.49 5.46 -1.18
CA MET A 69 1.67 4.20 -1.90
C MET A 69 0.52 3.97 -2.86
N LYS A 70 0.82 3.82 -4.16
CA LYS A 70 -0.20 3.59 -5.21
C LYS A 70 -0.71 2.15 -5.27
N SER A 71 0.02 1.23 -4.67
CA SER A 71 -0.35 -0.18 -4.51
C SER A 71 -0.47 -0.49 -3.04
N PHE A 72 -1.01 -1.66 -2.72
CA PHE A 72 -0.82 -2.26 -1.40
C PHE A 72 0.67 -2.25 -1.03
N LEU A 73 0.95 -1.98 0.24
CA LEU A 73 2.30 -2.05 0.79
C LEU A 73 2.32 -3.24 1.75
N SER A 74 2.91 -4.35 1.30
CA SER A 74 3.18 -5.52 2.13
C SER A 74 4.52 -5.32 2.85
N THR A 75 4.53 -5.60 4.15
CA THR A 75 5.67 -5.42 5.06
C THR A 75 5.68 -6.57 6.07
N SER A 76 6.81 -6.76 6.74
CA SER A 76 7.03 -7.82 7.71
C SER A 76 7.46 -7.22 9.04
N LEU A 77 6.94 -7.74 10.16
CA LEU A 77 7.45 -7.40 11.50
C LEU A 77 8.82 -8.04 11.75
N ASN A 78 9.11 -9.16 11.08
CA ASN A 78 10.40 -9.83 11.11
C ASN A 78 11.41 -9.18 10.15
N ARG A 79 12.25 -8.28 10.68
CA ARG A 79 13.31 -7.61 9.91
C ARG A 79 14.22 -8.58 9.16
N GLN A 80 14.58 -9.71 9.77
CA GLN A 80 15.49 -10.68 9.17
C GLN A 80 14.84 -11.39 7.99
N PHE A 81 13.54 -11.69 8.10
CA PHE A 81 12.75 -12.23 7.00
C PHE A 81 12.60 -11.20 5.87
N ALA A 82 12.30 -9.94 6.20
CA ALA A 82 12.25 -8.87 5.19
C ALA A 82 13.57 -8.76 4.41
N LEU A 83 14.72 -8.82 5.09
CA LEU A 83 16.04 -8.79 4.45
C LEU A 83 16.29 -9.96 3.51
N PHE A 84 15.66 -11.13 3.72
CA PHE A 84 15.77 -12.27 2.81
C PHE A 84 15.21 -11.95 1.41
N PHE A 85 14.25 -11.02 1.29
CA PHE A 85 13.74 -10.55 0.00
C PHE A 85 14.59 -9.46 -0.65
N LEU A 86 15.70 -9.04 -0.05
CA LEU A 86 16.69 -8.26 -0.78
C LEU A 86 17.33 -9.18 -1.83
N GLY A 87 16.86 -9.05 -3.07
CA GLY A 87 17.46 -9.77 -4.18
C GLY A 87 18.93 -9.38 -4.37
N GLU A 88 19.68 -10.26 -5.00
CA GLU A 88 21.07 -10.00 -5.37
C GLU A 88 21.10 -8.92 -6.46
N VAL A 89 21.97 -7.92 -6.29
CA VAL A 89 22.28 -6.94 -7.33
C VAL A 89 23.69 -7.22 -7.80
N ASP A 90 23.84 -7.56 -9.07
CA ASP A 90 25.15 -7.74 -9.68
C ASP A 90 25.99 -6.46 -9.52
N GLU A 91 27.11 -6.58 -8.81
CA GLU A 91 28.10 -5.52 -8.64
C GLU A 91 28.88 -5.25 -9.96
N GLY A 92 28.73 -6.16 -10.93
CA GLY A 92 29.27 -6.06 -12.27
C GLY A 92 28.55 -4.99 -13.11
N ASN A 93 29.18 -3.82 -13.18
CA ASN A 93 28.96 -2.74 -14.16
C ASN A 93 27.58 -2.04 -14.09
N GLN A 94 27.58 -0.84 -13.50
CA GLN A 94 26.56 0.20 -13.73
C GLN A 94 25.10 -0.22 -13.55
N SER A 95 24.79 -1.21 -12.72
CA SER A 95 23.39 -1.49 -12.41
C SER A 95 22.73 -0.22 -11.90
N SER A 96 21.69 0.24 -12.61
CA SER A 96 20.85 1.35 -12.20
C SER A 96 19.94 0.95 -11.05
N LEU A 97 20.08 -0.26 -10.52
CA LEU A 97 19.30 -0.82 -9.42
C LEU A 97 20.09 -0.81 -8.12
N VAL A 98 19.39 -0.62 -7.02
CA VAL A 98 19.97 -0.58 -5.68
C VAL A 98 19.08 -1.35 -4.69
N PRO A 99 19.68 -2.19 -3.82
CA PRO A 99 18.94 -2.87 -2.77
C PRO A 99 18.52 -1.84 -1.72
N THR A 100 17.24 -1.86 -1.36
CA THR A 100 16.64 -0.89 -0.44
C THR A 100 15.76 -1.61 0.58
N LEU A 101 16.01 -1.32 1.86
CA LEU A 101 15.13 -1.69 2.96
C LEU A 101 14.32 -0.46 3.38
N ILE A 102 13.01 -0.55 3.24
CA ILE A 102 12.07 0.41 3.81
C ILE A 102 11.72 -0.06 5.21
N GLN A 103 11.79 0.85 6.17
CA GLN A 103 11.27 0.70 7.53
C GLN A 103 10.12 1.69 7.68
N VAL A 104 8.97 1.22 8.14
CA VAL A 104 7.83 2.05 8.50
C VAL A 104 7.68 2.05 10.01
N ASP A 105 7.68 3.23 10.59
CA ASP A 105 7.48 3.48 12.00
C ASP A 105 5.96 3.63 12.25
N LEU A 106 5.45 2.85 13.20
CA LEU A 106 4.04 2.78 13.60
C LEU A 106 3.94 3.09 15.10
N ASP A 107 3.16 4.07 15.50
CA ASP A 107 2.92 4.30 16.93
C ASP A 107 1.97 3.22 17.49
N ARG A 108 2.09 2.81 18.76
CA ARG A 108 1.15 1.81 19.35
C ARG A 108 -0.30 2.26 19.34
N ASP A 109 -0.52 3.57 19.44
CA ASP A 109 -1.84 4.17 19.33
C ASP A 109 -2.30 4.29 17.86
N ASP A 110 -1.50 3.82 16.89
CA ASP A 110 -1.90 3.63 15.49
C ASP A 110 -2.81 2.40 15.36
N ILE A 111 -3.92 2.38 16.10
CA ILE A 111 -5.09 1.57 15.73
C ILE A 111 -5.70 2.22 14.47
N CYS A 112 -6.43 1.52 13.59
CA CYS A 112 -7.11 2.16 12.45
C CYS A 112 -8.13 3.21 12.90
N LEU A 113 -7.66 4.43 13.12
CA LEU A 113 -8.51 5.60 13.17
C LEU A 113 -8.81 6.10 11.76
N ASP A 114 -8.02 5.69 10.76
CA ASP A 114 -8.26 5.93 9.34
C ASP A 114 -8.93 4.72 8.68
N TYR A 115 -10.27 4.67 8.77
CA TYR A 115 -11.07 3.64 8.10
C TYR A 115 -10.94 3.68 6.57
N ASN A 116 -10.39 4.73 5.95
CA ASN A 116 -10.24 4.80 4.50
C ASN A 116 -8.97 4.10 4.01
N ARG A 117 -7.95 3.98 4.87
CA ARG A 117 -6.66 3.36 4.51
C ARG A 117 -6.25 2.36 5.59
N PRO A 118 -7.03 1.27 5.77
CA PRO A 118 -6.75 0.31 6.81
C PRO A 118 -5.45 -0.44 6.56
N PHE A 119 -4.91 -0.99 7.63
CA PHE A 119 -3.74 -1.85 7.61
C PHE A 119 -3.89 -2.86 8.73
N ALA A 120 -3.41 -4.07 8.56
CA ALA A 120 -3.56 -5.08 9.60
C ALA A 120 -2.42 -6.07 9.54
N ASN A 121 -2.18 -6.74 10.67
CA ASN A 121 -1.41 -7.96 10.72
C ASN A 121 -2.26 -9.06 10.06
N ILE A 122 -1.78 -9.60 8.93
CA ILE A 122 -2.46 -10.65 8.16
C ILE A 122 -1.70 -11.97 8.21
N THR A 123 -0.88 -12.18 9.25
CA THR A 123 -0.02 -13.36 9.42
C THR A 123 -0.79 -14.67 9.23
N ALA A 124 -2.00 -14.75 9.79
CA ALA A 124 -2.88 -15.93 9.67
C ALA A 124 -3.31 -16.25 8.22
N HIS A 125 -3.16 -15.29 7.30
CA HIS A 125 -3.52 -15.40 5.89
C HIS A 125 -2.30 -15.35 4.95
N SER A 126 -1.11 -15.00 5.45
CA SER A 126 0.12 -14.95 4.64
C SER A 126 0.60 -16.35 4.27
N CYS A 127 1.16 -16.49 3.06
CA CYS A 127 1.81 -17.71 2.59
C CYS A 127 2.98 -18.15 3.49
N PHE A 128 3.61 -17.22 4.18
CA PHE A 128 4.78 -17.46 5.03
C PHE A 128 4.44 -17.50 6.52
N GLY A 129 3.19 -17.18 6.88
CA GLY A 129 2.67 -17.23 8.24
C GLY A 129 3.60 -16.55 9.25
N GLU A 130 3.75 -17.19 10.41
CA GLU A 130 4.55 -16.72 11.55
C GLU A 130 6.03 -16.45 11.22
N ALA A 131 6.57 -16.96 10.10
CA ALA A 131 7.95 -16.67 9.73
C ALA A 131 8.11 -15.22 9.22
N GLU A 132 7.09 -14.69 8.54
CA GLU A 132 7.07 -13.34 7.99
C GLU A 132 6.47 -12.31 8.94
N GLU A 133 5.41 -12.70 9.66
CA GLU A 133 4.60 -11.77 10.44
C GLU A 133 4.12 -10.58 9.58
N GLU A 134 3.38 -10.87 8.50
CA GLU A 134 3.03 -9.88 7.48
C GLU A 134 2.04 -8.83 8.00
N VAL A 135 2.37 -7.56 7.81
CA VAL A 135 1.48 -6.42 7.97
C VAL A 135 1.22 -5.80 6.59
N LEU A 136 -0.05 -5.76 6.19
CA LEU A 136 -0.47 -5.27 4.88
C LEU A 136 -1.18 -3.92 5.01
N PHE A 137 -0.73 -2.93 4.26
CA PHE A 137 -1.35 -1.61 4.18
C PHE A 137 -2.17 -1.46 2.90
N MET A 138 -3.36 -0.89 3.04
CA MET A 138 -4.24 -0.55 1.92
C MET A 138 -3.55 0.41 0.95
N SER A 139 -3.83 0.23 -0.34
CA SER A 139 -3.44 1.20 -1.36
C SER A 139 -3.92 2.61 -0.99
N GLY A 140 -3.08 3.61 -1.25
CA GLY A 140 -3.29 4.98 -0.84
C GLY A 140 -2.57 5.32 0.46
N SER A 141 -2.19 4.38 1.31
CA SER A 141 -1.53 4.68 2.60
C SER A 141 -0.40 5.71 2.47
N CYS A 142 -0.39 6.68 3.39
CA CYS A 142 0.46 7.86 3.33
C CYS A 142 1.53 7.84 4.43
N PHE A 143 2.72 8.28 4.06
CA PHE A 143 3.90 8.22 4.91
C PHE A 143 4.73 9.49 4.75
N ARG A 144 5.37 9.94 5.82
CA ARG A 144 6.41 10.97 5.75
C ARG A 144 7.76 10.31 5.56
N VAL A 145 8.56 10.79 4.62
CA VAL A 145 9.95 10.34 4.47
C VAL A 145 10.79 11.00 5.57
N VAL A 146 11.25 10.21 6.52
CA VAL A 146 11.97 10.70 7.71
C VAL A 146 13.47 10.75 7.46
N GLU A 147 14.02 9.64 6.96
CA GLU A 147 15.46 9.50 6.76
C GLU A 147 15.75 8.60 5.58
N ILE A 148 16.82 8.91 4.84
CA ILE A 148 17.39 8.01 3.84
C ILE A 148 18.90 7.96 4.03
N ARG A 149 19.44 6.76 4.26
CA ARG A 149 20.88 6.54 4.51
C ARG A 149 21.37 5.30 3.77
N ARG A 150 22.68 5.24 3.52
CA ARG A 150 23.34 4.04 2.97
C ARG A 150 24.07 3.32 4.08
N SER A 151 24.02 1.99 4.12
CA SER A 151 24.94 1.21 4.94
C SER A 151 26.24 0.91 4.23
N ASP A 152 27.23 0.50 5.03
CA ASP A 152 28.54 0.03 4.54
C ASP A 152 28.42 -1.21 3.64
N LYS A 153 27.33 -1.97 3.79
CA LYS A 153 27.00 -3.14 2.94
C LYS A 153 26.29 -2.76 1.64
N GLY A 154 26.24 -1.46 1.30
CA GLY A 154 25.66 -0.97 0.06
C GLY A 154 24.12 -0.93 0.02
N ILE A 155 23.44 -1.32 1.11
CA ILE A 155 21.96 -1.29 1.22
C ILE A 155 21.51 0.12 1.57
N TRP A 156 20.50 0.61 0.85
CA TRP A 156 19.82 1.86 1.21
C TRP A 156 18.73 1.59 2.24
N TYR A 157 18.73 2.37 3.32
CA TYR A 157 17.71 2.37 4.34
C TYR A 157 16.84 3.60 4.14
N VAL A 158 15.53 3.40 4.10
CA VAL A 158 14.52 4.45 4.02
C VAL A 158 13.63 4.30 5.24
N SER A 159 13.63 5.29 6.13
CA SER A 159 12.68 5.38 7.23
C SER A 159 11.48 6.23 6.82
N LEU A 160 10.30 5.68 7.06
CA LEU A 160 9.01 6.28 6.80
C LEU A 160 8.23 6.34 8.12
N ALA A 161 7.69 7.50 8.48
CA ALA A 161 6.71 7.58 9.55
C ALA A 161 5.31 7.45 8.95
N LYS A 162 4.50 6.53 9.46
CA LYS A 162 3.09 6.48 9.10
C LYS A 162 2.40 7.78 9.50
N LEU A 163 1.50 8.26 8.64
CA LEU A 163 0.66 9.39 8.96
C LEU A 163 -0.77 8.94 9.24
N LYS A 164 -1.32 9.36 10.38
CA LYS A 164 -2.77 9.41 10.59
C LYS A 164 -3.30 10.58 9.77
N LEU A 165 -3.75 10.30 8.54
CA LEU A 165 -4.54 11.29 7.83
C LEU A 165 -5.92 11.29 8.47
N PHE A 166 -6.18 12.29 9.31
CA PHE A 166 -7.51 12.55 9.83
C PHE A 166 -8.34 13.10 8.67
N ASP A 167 -8.89 12.21 7.86
CA ASP A 167 -10.07 12.54 7.09
C ASP A 167 -11.26 12.41 8.08
N GLY A 168 -11.50 13.46 8.87
CA GLY A 168 -12.88 13.74 9.28
C GLY A 168 -13.77 13.69 8.03
N PRO A 169 -15.08 13.37 8.13
CA PRO A 169 -15.93 13.00 7.00
C PRO A 169 -15.60 13.87 5.79
N LEU A 170 -14.93 13.24 4.82
CA LEU A 170 -14.05 13.86 3.81
C LEU A 170 -14.37 15.33 3.56
N ASP A 171 -13.45 16.22 3.90
CA ASP A 171 -13.61 17.62 3.52
C ASP A 171 -13.58 17.70 1.98
N TYR A 172 -14.79 17.81 1.41
CA TYR A 172 -15.11 18.01 -0.01
C TYR A 172 -14.27 19.10 -0.68
N HIS A 173 -13.68 20.01 0.10
CA HIS A 173 -12.96 21.17 -0.39
C HIS A 173 -11.46 20.91 -0.60
N SER A 174 -10.91 19.85 -0.02
CA SER A 174 -9.52 19.46 -0.27
C SER A 174 -9.38 18.82 -1.67
N ASN A 175 -8.23 19.01 -2.32
CA ASN A 175 -7.95 18.36 -3.62
C ASN A 175 -8.00 16.82 -3.51
N TYR A 176 -7.76 16.26 -2.32
CA TYR A 176 -7.91 14.84 -2.02
C TYR A 176 -9.37 14.42 -1.83
N GLY A 177 -10.20 15.25 -1.19
CA GLY A 177 -11.65 15.03 -1.08
C GLY A 177 -12.34 15.09 -2.45
N LYS A 178 -11.90 15.99 -3.33
CA LYS A 178 -12.36 16.05 -4.74
C LYS A 178 -11.93 14.83 -5.54
N LEU A 179 -10.69 14.36 -5.39
CA LEU A 179 -10.22 13.15 -6.06
C LEU A 179 -10.91 11.89 -5.53
N TYR A 180 -11.12 11.80 -4.22
CA TYR A 180 -11.86 10.71 -3.60
C TYR A 180 -13.33 10.73 -4.01
N HIS A 181 -13.98 11.89 -4.07
CA HIS A 181 -15.36 12.00 -4.57
C HIS A 181 -15.47 11.72 -6.06
N TYR A 182 -14.53 12.18 -6.87
CA TYR A 182 -14.43 11.77 -8.27
C TYR A 182 -14.28 10.25 -8.41
N MET A 183 -13.40 9.63 -7.62
CA MET A 183 -13.26 8.17 -7.58
C MET A 183 -14.47 7.46 -6.96
N LYS A 184 -15.24 8.13 -6.10
CA LYS A 184 -16.44 7.58 -5.49
C LYS A 184 -17.63 7.66 -6.44
N ASP A 185 -17.84 8.77 -7.12
CA ASP A 185 -19.02 9.04 -7.95
C ASP A 185 -18.85 8.48 -9.36
N ASP A 186 -17.67 8.55 -9.97
CA ASP A 186 -17.41 7.99 -11.31
C ASP A 186 -16.93 6.52 -11.27
N PHE A 187 -16.37 6.08 -10.15
CA PHE A 187 -15.83 4.73 -10.02
C PHE A 187 -16.60 3.89 -9.01
N LEU A 188 -16.76 4.26 -7.74
CA LEU A 188 -17.33 3.34 -6.73
C LEU A 188 -18.87 3.29 -6.67
N HIS A 189 -19.57 4.34 -7.07
CA HIS A 189 -21.03 4.45 -7.02
C HIS A 189 -21.72 3.60 -8.11
N PRO A 190 -21.23 3.53 -9.35
CA PRO A 190 -21.67 2.53 -10.34
C PRO A 190 -21.34 1.09 -9.91
N LEU A 191 -20.30 0.92 -9.08
CA LEU A 191 -19.83 -0.39 -8.62
C LEU A 191 -20.65 -0.99 -7.46
N LEU A 192 -21.46 -0.17 -6.79
CA LEU A 192 -22.37 -0.62 -5.74
C LEU A 192 -23.78 -0.96 -6.27
N ASN A 193 -24.14 -0.53 -7.49
CA ASN A 193 -25.41 -0.81 -8.15
C ASN A 193 -25.23 -1.72 -9.38
N LEU A 194 -24.69 -2.93 -9.16
CA LEU A 194 -24.06 -3.69 -10.24
C LEU A 194 -24.98 -4.50 -11.18
N GLN A 195 -26.32 -4.38 -11.08
CA GLN A 195 -27.21 -5.04 -12.04
C GLN A 195 -27.56 -4.17 -13.27
N SER A 196 -27.43 -2.83 -13.20
CA SER A 196 -27.81 -1.93 -14.30
C SER A 196 -26.65 -1.53 -15.24
N ASP A 197 -25.40 -1.60 -14.77
CA ASP A 197 -24.32 -0.80 -15.37
C ASP A 197 -23.38 -1.56 -16.33
N VAL A 198 -23.53 -2.90 -16.44
CA VAL A 198 -22.88 -3.64 -17.54
C VAL A 198 -23.45 -3.18 -18.89
N GLY A 199 -24.75 -2.88 -18.95
CA GLY A 199 -25.41 -2.34 -20.14
C GLY A 199 -24.89 -0.94 -20.53
N LEU A 200 -24.62 -0.08 -19.54
CA LEU A 200 -24.13 1.28 -19.78
C LEU A 200 -22.67 1.30 -20.26
N LEU A 201 -21.83 0.40 -19.72
CA LEU A 201 -20.43 0.25 -20.13
C LEU A 201 -20.28 -0.39 -21.52
N LEU A 202 -21.16 -1.32 -21.91
CA LEU A 202 -21.19 -1.86 -23.27
C LEU A 202 -21.68 -0.81 -24.29
N PHE A 203 -22.64 0.03 -23.89
CA PHE A 203 -23.13 1.15 -24.70
C PHE A 203 -22.04 2.21 -24.95
N GLN A 204 -21.28 2.59 -23.92
CA GLN A 204 -20.20 3.59 -24.03
C GLN A 204 -18.95 3.07 -24.78
N SER A 205 -18.73 1.75 -24.81
CA SER A 205 -17.58 1.13 -25.49
C SER A 205 -17.83 0.73 -26.95
N GLY A 206 -19.04 0.97 -27.48
CA GLY A 206 -19.38 0.77 -28.90
C GLY A 206 -19.45 -0.68 -29.35
N ASN A 207 -19.42 -1.65 -28.43
CA ASN A 207 -19.49 -3.09 -28.72
C ASN A 207 -20.94 -3.59 -28.60
N PHE A 208 -21.76 -3.27 -29.61
CA PHE A 208 -23.19 -3.60 -29.62
C PHE A 208 -23.49 -5.10 -29.83
N ASP A 209 -22.53 -5.87 -30.34
CA ASP A 209 -22.76 -7.27 -30.74
C ASP A 209 -22.87 -8.26 -29.55
N LEU A 210 -22.47 -7.84 -28.35
CA LEU A 210 -22.53 -8.68 -27.14
C LEU A 210 -23.83 -8.54 -26.33
N LEU A 211 -24.72 -7.62 -26.72
CA LEU A 211 -25.98 -7.36 -26.00
C LEU A 211 -26.99 -8.52 -26.07
N HIS A 212 -26.83 -9.46 -27.00
CA HIS A 212 -27.76 -10.58 -27.19
C HIS A 212 -27.45 -11.85 -26.37
N GLN A 213 -26.35 -11.88 -25.61
CA GLN A 213 -25.97 -13.06 -24.80
C GLN A 213 -26.31 -12.95 -23.31
N ILE A 214 -26.93 -11.86 -22.90
CA ILE A 214 -27.38 -11.64 -21.51
C ILE A 214 -28.90 -11.45 -21.52
N SER A 215 -29.63 -12.55 -21.75
CA SER A 215 -31.04 -12.70 -21.37
C SER A 215 -31.21 -13.96 -20.54
#